data_AF-A0A1Y6K4B6-F1
#
_entry.id   AF-A0A1Y6K4B6-F1
#
_cell.length_a   1.000
_cell.length_b   1.000
_cell.length_c   1.000
_cell.angle_alpha   90.00
_cell.angle_beta   90.00
_cell.angle_gamma   90.00
#
_symmetry.space_group_name_H-M   'P 1'
#
loop_
_entity.id
_entity.type
_entity.pdbx_description
1 polymer ?
#
loop_
_entity_poly.entity_id
_entity_poly.type
_entity_poly.pdbx_seq_one_letter_code
_entity_poly.pdbx_strand_id
1 'polypeptide(L)'
;MGRFTLKHKENLIKVLMCINSVAIFFMILTISIRVLITPAYARFAYRLPAFPDDSYGFTFEDRLHWSEPSIKYLVNNEGISYLEDLKFEDGNPIFNERELSHMKDVKSVVSGMRLAMAVLAIGILVSLQASIHSGKKQYFLKAMHFGGWLTIGLILAILLFIALSFDTIFSWFHQLFFESGTWQFYTSDTLIRLFPLRFWRDAFIFVALQSLLYAGILIFFTRNKPQTPGL
;
A
#
# COMPACT_ATOMS: atom_id res chain seq x y z
N MET A 1 42.59 6.48 -22.15
CA MET A 1 41.68 5.36 -21.80
C MET A 1 41.12 5.41 -20.37
N GLY A 2 41.86 5.85 -19.33
CA GLY A 2 41.41 5.81 -17.93
C GLY A 2 40.30 6.79 -17.48
N ARG A 3 40.15 7.97 -18.12
CA ARG A 3 39.13 8.96 -17.73
C ARG A 3 37.70 8.53 -18.12
N PHE A 4 37.58 7.76 -19.20
CA PHE A 4 36.29 7.26 -19.69
C PHE A 4 35.73 6.14 -18.79
N THR A 5 36.58 5.25 -18.31
CA THR A 5 36.20 4.12 -17.44
C THR A 5 35.79 4.57 -16.03
N LEU A 6 36.43 5.61 -15.49
CA LEU A 6 36.05 6.21 -14.21
C LEU A 6 34.68 6.89 -14.26
N LYS A 7 34.43 7.71 -15.28
CA LYS A 7 33.12 8.36 -15.49
C LYS A 7 31.98 7.36 -15.63
N HIS A 8 32.23 6.23 -16.31
CA HIS A 8 31.23 5.17 -16.45
C HIS A 8 30.89 4.49 -15.11
N LYS A 9 31.90 4.22 -14.27
CA LYS A 9 31.70 3.65 -12.92
C LYS A 9 30.91 4.60 -12.01
N GLU A 10 31.17 5.91 -12.08
CA GLU A 10 30.44 6.93 -11.33
C GLU A 10 28.97 7.04 -11.77
N ASN A 11 28.73 7.02 -13.09
CA ASN A 11 27.37 7.03 -13.64
C ASN A 11 26.57 5.80 -13.19
N LEU A 12 27.19 4.62 -13.23
CA LEU A 12 26.56 3.37 -12.77
C LEU A 12 26.14 3.46 -11.29
N ILE A 13 26.99 3.99 -10.42
CA ILE A 13 26.66 4.15 -9.00
C ILE A 13 25.47 5.07 -8.82
N LYS A 14 25.41 6.21 -9.53
CA LYS A 14 24.28 7.13 -9.46
C LYS A 14 22.96 6.49 -9.92
N VAL A 15 23.01 5.72 -11.00
CA VAL A 15 21.84 4.97 -11.50
C VAL A 15 21.37 3.95 -10.46
N LEU A 16 22.28 3.15 -9.90
CA LEU A 16 21.94 2.17 -8.86
C LEU A 16 21.38 2.83 -7.60
N MET A 17 21.89 4.00 -7.22
CA MET A 17 21.33 4.78 -6.11
C MET A 17 19.90 5.24 -6.40
N CYS A 18 19.63 5.74 -7.60
CA CYS A 18 18.28 6.14 -8.02
C CYS A 18 17.32 4.96 -7.98
N ILE A 19 17.69 3.83 -8.59
CA ILE A 19 16.90 2.59 -8.59
C ILE A 19 16.58 2.15 -7.15
N ASN A 20 17.58 2.10 -6.28
CA ASN A 20 17.37 1.73 -4.88
C ASN A 20 16.49 2.72 -4.14
N SER A 21 16.62 4.03 -4.39
CA SER A 21 15.78 5.05 -3.75
C SER A 21 14.30 4.87 -4.11
N VAL A 22 14.02 4.59 -5.40
CA VAL A 22 12.67 4.32 -5.90
C VAL A 22 12.15 2.97 -5.37
N ALA A 23 12.99 1.93 -5.35
CA ALA A 23 12.62 0.63 -4.80
C ALA A 23 12.26 0.73 -3.30
N ILE A 24 13.01 1.54 -2.53
CA ILE A 24 12.72 1.81 -1.12
C ILE A 24 11.39 2.53 -0.94
N PHE A 25 11.08 3.52 -1.80
CA PHE A 25 9.76 4.17 -1.79
C PHE A 25 8.63 3.16 -1.98
N PHE A 26 8.70 2.33 -3.02
CA PHE A 26 7.68 1.30 -3.27
C PHE A 26 7.63 0.24 -2.16
N MET A 27 8.77 -0.09 -1.56
CA MET A 27 8.81 -1.01 -0.42
C MET A 27 8.06 -0.44 0.78
N ILE A 28 8.30 0.82 1.15
CA ILE A 28 7.58 1.48 2.26
C ILE A 28 6.08 1.53 1.99
N LEU A 29 5.70 1.89 0.76
CA LEU A 29 4.30 1.98 0.36
C LEU A 29 3.61 0.61 0.42
N THR A 30 4.21 -0.43 -0.15
CA THR A 30 3.62 -1.78 -0.17
C THR A 30 3.55 -2.42 1.22
N ILE A 31 4.52 -2.16 2.09
CA ILE A 31 4.45 -2.56 3.52
C ILE A 31 3.26 -1.88 4.21
N SER A 32 3.07 -0.57 3.99
CA SER A 32 1.98 0.19 4.61
C SER A 32 0.61 -0.32 4.14
N ILE A 33 0.46 -0.57 2.83
CA ILE A 33 -0.75 -1.18 2.27
C ILE A 33 -0.95 -2.61 2.81
N ARG A 34 0.12 -3.40 3.00
CA ARG A 34 0.00 -4.74 3.56
C ARG A 34 -0.57 -4.74 4.98
N VAL A 35 -0.21 -3.75 5.81
CA VAL A 35 -0.76 -3.58 7.17
C VAL A 35 -2.23 -3.15 7.12
N LEU A 36 -2.59 -2.28 6.18
CA LEU A 36 -3.98 -1.90 5.91
C LEU A 36 -4.86 -3.12 5.58
N ILE A 37 -4.39 -4.06 4.75
CA ILE A 37 -5.12 -5.27 4.34
C ILE A 37 -5.11 -6.32 5.47
N THR A 38 -5.74 -5.96 6.59
CA THR A 38 -5.97 -6.83 7.75
C THR A 38 -7.33 -6.52 8.37
N PRO A 39 -8.03 -7.52 8.95
CA PRO A 39 -9.27 -7.26 9.68
C PRO A 39 -9.09 -6.31 10.88
N ALA A 40 -7.86 -6.18 11.39
CA ALA A 40 -7.54 -5.24 12.46
C ALA A 40 -7.76 -3.78 12.05
N TYR A 41 -7.43 -3.42 10.80
CA TYR A 41 -7.70 -2.08 10.31
C TYR A 41 -9.21 -1.80 10.23
N ALA A 42 -10.03 -2.74 9.74
CA ALA A 42 -11.47 -2.53 9.69
C ALA A 42 -12.09 -2.36 11.08
N ARG A 43 -11.64 -3.18 12.05
CA ARG A 43 -11.98 -3.01 13.47
C ARG A 43 -11.64 -1.62 14.00
N PHE A 44 -10.50 -1.07 13.61
CA PHE A 44 -10.11 0.28 13.99
C PHE A 44 -10.96 1.34 13.28
N ALA A 45 -11.13 1.23 11.96
CA ALA A 45 -11.81 2.21 11.12
C ALA A 45 -13.28 2.41 11.52
N TYR A 46 -14.03 1.34 11.80
CA TYR A 46 -15.43 1.45 12.23
C TYR A 46 -15.61 2.09 13.60
N ARG A 47 -14.55 2.20 14.41
CA ARG A 47 -14.58 2.88 15.71
C ARG A 47 -14.17 4.35 15.62
N LEU A 48 -13.82 4.85 14.43
CA LEU A 48 -13.45 6.24 14.27
C LEU A 48 -14.68 7.14 14.52
N PRO A 49 -14.48 8.32 15.14
CA PRO A 49 -15.56 9.28 15.32
C PRO A 49 -16.20 9.67 13.99
N ALA A 50 -17.54 9.77 14.00
CA ALA A 50 -18.34 10.10 12.83
C ALA A 50 -18.17 9.13 11.63
N PHE A 51 -17.84 7.86 11.89
CA PHE A 51 -18.02 6.82 10.88
C PHE A 51 -19.53 6.71 10.55
N PRO A 52 -19.92 6.75 9.27
CA PRO A 52 -21.34 6.83 8.91
C PRO A 52 -22.07 5.54 9.27
N ASP A 53 -23.31 5.66 9.75
CA ASP A 53 -24.20 4.50 9.91
C ASP A 53 -24.55 3.87 8.55
N ASP A 54 -25.03 2.62 8.56
CA ASP A 54 -25.57 1.99 7.36
C ASP A 54 -27.04 2.35 7.16
N SER A 55 -27.37 3.04 6.07
CA SER A 55 -28.77 3.42 5.78
C SER A 55 -29.67 2.22 5.43
N TYR A 56 -29.10 1.04 5.23
CA TYR A 56 -29.80 -0.19 4.85
C TYR A 56 -29.80 -1.25 5.97
N GLY A 57 -29.37 -0.88 7.19
CA GLY A 57 -29.62 -1.65 8.40
C GLY A 57 -28.46 -2.50 8.93
N PHE A 58 -27.26 -2.49 8.32
CA PHE A 58 -26.12 -3.13 8.98
C PHE A 58 -25.74 -2.43 10.27
N THR A 59 -25.73 -3.19 11.35
CA THR A 59 -25.16 -2.76 12.61
C THR A 59 -23.64 -2.73 12.53
N PHE A 60 -23.01 -2.15 13.56
CA PHE A 60 -21.56 -2.21 13.74
C PHE A 60 -21.04 -3.66 13.75
N GLU A 61 -21.75 -4.57 14.41
CA GLU A 61 -21.37 -5.99 14.49
C GLU A 61 -21.51 -6.69 13.14
N ASP A 62 -22.57 -6.39 12.37
CA ASP A 62 -22.72 -6.91 11.00
C ASP A 62 -21.55 -6.49 10.12
N ARG A 63 -21.17 -5.21 10.16
CA ARG A 63 -20.03 -4.70 9.38
C ARG A 63 -18.73 -5.38 9.77
N LEU A 64 -18.50 -5.63 11.07
CA LEU A 64 -17.33 -6.39 11.52
C LEU A 64 -17.36 -7.83 11.01
N HIS A 65 -18.49 -8.51 11.17
CA HIS A 65 -18.67 -9.89 10.78
C HIS A 65 -18.43 -10.10 9.29
N TRP A 66 -19.07 -9.28 8.44
CA TRP A 66 -19.05 -9.45 6.98
C TRP A 66 -17.82 -8.84 6.29
N SER A 67 -17.16 -7.83 6.88
CA SER A 67 -15.92 -7.28 6.29
C SER A 67 -14.70 -8.18 6.49
N GLU A 68 -14.66 -8.94 7.58
CA GLU A 68 -13.53 -9.82 7.89
C GLU A 68 -13.24 -10.88 6.80
N PRO A 69 -14.22 -11.67 6.30
CA PRO A 69 -13.97 -12.60 5.21
C PRO A 69 -13.56 -11.88 3.91
N SER A 70 -14.17 -10.74 3.56
CA SER A 70 -13.76 -9.96 2.38
C SER A 70 -12.30 -9.55 2.44
N ILE A 71 -11.80 -9.12 3.60
CA ILE A 71 -10.39 -8.74 3.77
C ILE A 71 -9.48 -9.97 3.77
N LYS A 72 -9.88 -11.07 4.42
CA LYS A 72 -9.11 -12.32 4.43
C LYS A 72 -8.98 -12.92 3.03
N TYR A 73 -10.03 -12.82 2.21
CA TYR A 73 -10.04 -13.29 0.83
C TYR A 73 -8.90 -12.70 0.00
N LEU A 74 -8.57 -11.42 0.20
CA LEU A 74 -7.53 -10.73 -0.56
C LEU A 74 -6.12 -11.32 -0.36
N VAL A 75 -5.91 -12.08 0.71
CA VAL A 75 -4.59 -12.61 1.07
C VAL A 75 -4.53 -14.13 1.24
N ASN A 76 -5.67 -14.81 1.28
CA ASN A 76 -5.75 -16.28 1.32
C ASN A 76 -5.59 -16.91 -0.08
N ASN A 77 -5.54 -18.25 -0.14
CA ASN A 77 -5.39 -19.00 -1.38
C ASN A 77 -6.73 -19.48 -1.98
N GLU A 78 -7.86 -19.01 -1.46
CA GLU A 78 -9.19 -19.48 -1.86
C GLU A 78 -9.67 -18.87 -3.18
N GLY A 79 -10.53 -19.59 -3.90
CA GLY A 79 -11.26 -19.09 -5.05
C GLY A 79 -12.39 -18.11 -4.66
N ILE A 80 -13.07 -17.55 -5.66
CA ILE A 80 -14.19 -16.61 -5.42
C ILE A 80 -15.36 -17.25 -4.64
N SER A 81 -15.47 -18.58 -4.68
CA SER A 81 -16.44 -19.35 -3.89
C SER A 81 -16.38 -19.05 -2.39
N TYR A 82 -15.20 -18.67 -1.87
CA TYR A 82 -15.04 -18.24 -0.47
C TYR A 82 -15.93 -17.05 -0.08
N LEU A 83 -16.26 -16.18 -1.04
CA LEU A 83 -17.20 -15.07 -0.83
C LEU A 83 -18.61 -15.40 -1.34
N GLU A 84 -18.72 -16.18 -2.42
CA GLU A 84 -19.99 -16.61 -3.01
C GLU A 84 -20.83 -17.47 -2.04
N ASP A 85 -20.17 -18.30 -1.24
CA ASP A 85 -20.82 -19.19 -0.27
C ASP A 85 -21.37 -18.44 0.96
N LEU A 86 -21.02 -17.16 1.12
CA LEU A 86 -21.52 -16.34 2.23
C LEU A 86 -22.99 -15.96 1.98
N LYS A 87 -23.85 -16.27 2.95
CA LYS A 87 -25.29 -16.00 2.91
C LYS A 87 -25.78 -15.34 4.19
N PHE A 88 -26.78 -14.47 4.05
CA PHE A 88 -27.57 -13.98 5.19
C PHE A 88 -28.36 -15.13 5.83
N GLU A 89 -28.95 -14.88 7.00
CA GLU A 89 -29.77 -15.86 7.72
C GLU A 89 -31.00 -16.32 6.91
N ASP A 90 -31.51 -15.47 6.02
CA ASP A 90 -32.61 -15.79 5.11
C ASP A 90 -32.18 -16.62 3.88
N GLY A 91 -30.88 -16.93 3.76
CA GLY A 91 -30.30 -17.71 2.68
C GLY A 91 -29.91 -16.91 1.43
N ASN A 92 -30.17 -15.60 1.38
CA ASN A 92 -29.75 -14.75 0.27
C ASN A 92 -28.23 -14.56 0.26
N PRO A 93 -27.57 -14.52 -0.92
CA PRO A 93 -26.13 -14.24 -1.01
C PRO A 93 -25.76 -12.88 -0.41
N ILE A 94 -24.61 -12.82 0.29
CA ILE A 94 -24.07 -11.57 0.84
C ILE A 94 -23.66 -10.62 -0.29
N PHE A 95 -23.04 -11.15 -1.34
CA PHE A 95 -22.53 -10.39 -2.48
C PHE A 95 -23.24 -10.80 -3.76
N ASN A 96 -23.56 -9.82 -4.59
CA ASN A 96 -24.02 -10.06 -5.95
C ASN A 96 -22.84 -10.29 -6.93
N GLU A 97 -23.15 -10.74 -8.15
CA GLU A 97 -22.16 -11.07 -9.17
C GLU A 97 -21.18 -9.93 -9.50
N ARG A 98 -21.62 -8.67 -9.49
CA ARG A 98 -20.75 -7.52 -9.78
C ARG A 98 -19.74 -7.32 -8.65
N GLU A 99 -20.18 -7.47 -7.42
CA GLU A 99 -19.32 -7.35 -6.24
C GLU A 99 -18.29 -8.48 -6.18
N LEU A 100 -18.71 -9.71 -6.50
CA LEU A 100 -17.82 -10.87 -6.59
C LEU A 100 -16.77 -10.70 -7.69
N SER A 101 -17.19 -10.24 -8.88
CA SER A 101 -16.28 -9.93 -9.99
C SER A 101 -15.24 -8.89 -9.58
N HIS A 102 -15.67 -7.80 -8.94
CA HIS A 102 -14.75 -6.77 -8.47
C HIS A 102 -13.79 -7.28 -7.38
N MET A 103 -14.27 -8.06 -6.42
CA MET A 103 -13.40 -8.65 -5.40
C MET A 103 -12.32 -9.55 -6.00
N LYS A 104 -12.63 -10.26 -7.09
CA LYS A 104 -11.64 -11.06 -7.84
C LYS A 104 -10.57 -10.17 -8.49
N ASP A 105 -10.96 -9.03 -9.07
CA ASP A 105 -10.02 -8.05 -9.62
C ASP A 105 -9.13 -7.45 -8.51
N VAL A 106 -9.72 -7.04 -7.39
CA VAL A 106 -8.99 -6.52 -6.21
C VAL A 106 -8.00 -7.57 -5.70
N LYS A 107 -8.40 -8.85 -5.60
CA LYS A 107 -7.49 -9.93 -5.19
C LYS A 107 -6.32 -10.08 -6.16
N SER A 108 -6.54 -9.90 -7.47
CA SER A 108 -5.49 -9.96 -8.47
C SER A 108 -4.47 -8.81 -8.30
N VAL A 109 -4.96 -7.59 -8.06
CA VAL A 109 -4.11 -6.43 -7.75
C VAL A 109 -3.32 -6.65 -6.46
N VAL A 110 -3.96 -7.12 -5.39
CA VAL A 110 -3.30 -7.41 -4.11
C VAL A 110 -2.26 -8.52 -4.25
N SER A 111 -2.55 -9.55 -5.04
CA SER A 111 -1.61 -10.65 -5.31
C SER A 111 -0.40 -10.15 -6.09
N GLY A 112 -0.60 -9.32 -7.13
CA GLY A 112 0.47 -8.66 -7.87
C GLY A 112 1.32 -7.75 -6.98
N MET A 113 0.69 -6.96 -6.10
CA MET A 113 1.38 -6.14 -5.11
C MET A 113 2.25 -6.99 -4.16
N ARG A 114 1.73 -8.12 -3.67
CA ARG A 114 2.49 -9.03 -2.79
C ARG A 114 3.70 -9.64 -3.50
N LEU A 115 3.55 -10.03 -4.76
CA LEU A 115 4.66 -10.51 -5.58
C LEU A 115 5.70 -9.40 -5.79
N ALA A 116 5.26 -8.20 -6.17
CA ALA A 116 6.15 -7.04 -6.34
C ALA A 116 6.90 -6.71 -5.05
N MET A 117 6.23 -6.74 -3.90
CA MET A 117 6.85 -6.56 -2.59
C MET A 117 7.93 -7.61 -2.31
N ALA A 118 7.67 -8.89 -2.61
CA ALA A 118 8.67 -9.96 -2.45
C ALA A 118 9.89 -9.75 -3.38
N VAL A 119 9.66 -9.41 -4.64
CA VAL A 119 10.71 -9.12 -5.62
C VAL A 119 11.54 -7.90 -5.20
N LEU A 120 10.89 -6.83 -4.75
CA LEU A 120 11.56 -5.63 -4.22
C LEU A 120 12.42 -5.98 -3.00
N ALA A 121 11.92 -6.82 -2.09
CA ALA A 121 12.67 -7.22 -0.89
C ALA A 121 13.95 -7.96 -1.26
N ILE A 122 13.84 -8.94 -2.16
CA ILE A 122 14.99 -9.69 -2.68
C ILE A 122 15.96 -8.75 -3.40
N GLY A 123 15.47 -7.86 -4.26
CA GLY A 123 16.30 -6.89 -4.99
C GLY A 123 17.08 -5.95 -4.07
N ILE A 124 16.42 -5.41 -3.04
CA ILE A 124 17.05 -4.55 -2.03
C ILE A 124 18.12 -5.32 -1.23
N LEU A 125 17.84 -6.57 -0.84
CA LEU A 125 18.79 -7.43 -0.12
C LEU A 125 20.02 -7.75 -0.97
N VAL A 126 19.82 -8.13 -2.23
CA VAL A 126 20.91 -8.38 -3.18
C VAL A 126 21.74 -7.12 -3.39
N SER A 127 21.10 -5.96 -3.56
CA SER A 127 21.80 -4.69 -3.74
C SER A 127 22.61 -4.29 -2.51
N LEU A 128 22.07 -4.50 -1.30
CA LEU A 128 22.78 -4.32 -0.05
C LEU A 128 24.01 -5.21 0.03
N GLN A 129 23.85 -6.52 -0.23
CA GLN A 129 24.94 -7.49 -0.13
C GLN A 129 26.05 -7.19 -1.16
N ALA A 130 25.68 -6.85 -2.39
CA ALA A 130 26.63 -6.45 -3.43
C ALA A 130 27.38 -5.16 -3.05
N SER A 131 26.67 -4.20 -2.43
CA SER A 131 27.26 -2.94 -1.96
C SER A 131 28.25 -3.16 -0.81
N ILE A 132 27.97 -4.11 0.09
CA ILE A 132 28.89 -4.50 1.17
C ILE A 132 30.16 -5.12 0.60
N HIS A 133 30.03 -6.16 -0.24
CA HIS A 133 31.19 -6.84 -0.84
C HIS A 133 32.06 -5.92 -1.71
N SER A 134 31.45 -4.92 -2.35
CA SER A 134 32.16 -3.97 -3.19
C SER A 134 32.76 -2.78 -2.43
N GLY A 135 32.66 -2.72 -1.09
CA GLY A 135 33.09 -1.56 -0.29
C GLY A 135 32.28 -0.27 -0.54
N LYS A 136 31.08 -0.39 -1.12
CA LYS A 136 30.21 0.71 -1.57
C LYS A 136 28.98 0.91 -0.69
N LYS A 137 28.92 0.30 0.49
CA LYS A 137 27.80 0.37 1.45
C LYS A 137 27.28 1.81 1.67
N GLN A 138 28.18 2.79 1.73
CA GLN A 138 27.81 4.20 1.89
C GLN A 138 26.86 4.75 0.80
N TYR A 139 26.97 4.26 -0.44
CA TYR A 139 26.07 4.68 -1.51
C TYR A 139 24.69 4.06 -1.36
N PHE A 140 24.61 2.83 -0.88
CA PHE A 140 23.34 2.17 -0.55
C PHE A 140 22.64 2.89 0.61
N LEU A 141 23.36 3.25 1.68
CA LEU A 141 22.79 4.04 2.78
C LEU A 141 22.30 5.41 2.33
N LYS A 142 23.04 6.09 1.44
CA LYS A 142 22.58 7.33 0.80
C LYS A 142 21.30 7.11 -0.01
N ALA A 143 21.19 6.01 -0.76
CA ALA A 143 19.99 5.66 -1.50
C ALA A 143 18.79 5.41 -0.57
N MET A 144 18.98 4.73 0.57
CA MET A 144 17.92 4.57 1.58
C MET A 144 17.47 5.93 2.15
N HIS A 145 18.42 6.81 2.48
CA HIS A 145 18.13 8.15 2.98
C HIS A 145 17.33 8.98 1.95
N PHE A 146 17.76 8.98 0.69
CA PHE A 146 17.03 9.66 -0.39
C PHE A 146 15.67 9.01 -0.68
N GLY A 147 15.57 7.68 -0.63
CA GLY A 147 14.31 6.95 -0.76
C GLY A 147 13.31 7.33 0.34
N GLY A 148 13.77 7.54 1.57
CA GLY A 148 12.95 8.08 2.66
C GLY A 148 12.42 9.48 2.34
N TRP A 149 13.28 10.40 1.90
CA TRP A 149 12.83 11.76 1.54
C TRP A 149 11.91 11.79 0.31
N LEU A 150 12.18 10.94 -0.69
CA LEU A 150 11.30 10.74 -1.84
C LEU A 150 9.92 10.28 -1.37
N THR A 151 9.87 9.34 -0.43
CA THR A 151 8.62 8.86 0.17
C THR A 151 7.87 9.99 0.86
N ILE A 152 8.54 10.80 1.69
CA ILE A 152 7.90 11.95 2.33
C ILE A 152 7.31 12.90 1.28
N GLY A 153 8.08 13.28 0.27
CA GLY A 153 7.61 14.21 -0.76
C GLY A 153 6.37 13.70 -1.51
N LEU A 154 6.39 12.44 -1.95
CA LEU A 154 5.29 11.83 -2.69
C LEU A 154 4.04 11.62 -1.81
N ILE A 155 4.22 11.20 -0.56
CA ILE A 155 3.10 10.98 0.37
C ILE A 155 2.46 12.31 0.77
N LEU A 156 3.23 13.37 1.00
CA LEU A 156 2.69 14.70 1.27
C LEU A 156 1.89 15.24 0.08
N ALA A 157 2.35 14.99 -1.15
CA ALA A 157 1.59 15.32 -2.35
C ALA A 157 0.26 14.56 -2.40
N ILE A 158 0.26 13.25 -2.11
CA ILE A 158 -0.96 12.43 -2.06
C ILE A 158 -1.92 12.94 -0.99
N LEU A 159 -1.44 13.29 0.21
CA LEU A 159 -2.27 13.87 1.28
C LEU A 159 -2.91 15.20 0.86
N LEU A 160 -2.16 16.05 0.13
CA LEU A 160 -2.72 17.28 -0.43
C LEU A 160 -3.86 16.97 -1.41
N PHE A 161 -3.69 16.01 -2.33
CA PHE A 161 -4.76 15.62 -3.25
C PHE A 161 -5.98 15.05 -2.53
N ILE A 162 -5.79 14.23 -1.49
CA ILE A 162 -6.89 13.73 -0.65
C ILE A 162 -7.65 14.89 0.00
N ALA A 163 -6.95 15.91 0.49
CA ALA A 163 -7.56 17.09 1.10
C ALA A 163 -8.32 17.96 0.10
N LEU A 164 -7.87 18.03 -1.15
CA LEU A 164 -8.50 18.82 -2.22
C LEU A 164 -9.73 18.12 -2.81
N SER A 165 -9.61 16.84 -3.16
CA SER A 165 -10.71 16.05 -3.73
C SER A 165 -10.46 14.55 -3.57
N PHE A 166 -11.05 13.97 -2.52
CA PHE A 166 -10.96 12.53 -2.29
C PHE A 166 -11.64 11.72 -3.41
N ASP A 167 -12.80 12.16 -3.91
CA ASP A 167 -13.54 11.41 -4.93
C ASP A 167 -12.78 11.31 -6.26
N THR A 168 -12.01 12.35 -6.61
CA THR A 168 -11.15 12.34 -7.81
C THR A 168 -10.01 11.35 -7.66
N ILE A 169 -9.26 11.39 -6.55
CA ILE A 169 -8.13 10.46 -6.35
C ILE A 169 -8.64 9.01 -6.19
N PHE A 170 -9.79 8.82 -5.55
CA PHE A 170 -10.45 7.51 -5.45
C PHE A 170 -10.80 6.97 -6.84
N SER A 171 -11.40 7.79 -7.70
CA SER A 171 -11.77 7.38 -9.06
C SER A 171 -10.54 7.09 -9.93
N TRP A 172 -9.50 7.93 -9.88
CA TRP A 172 -8.26 7.70 -10.61
C TRP A 172 -7.54 6.43 -10.17
N PHE A 173 -7.53 6.15 -8.86
CA PHE A 173 -7.00 4.89 -8.34
C PHE A 173 -7.74 3.70 -8.96
N HIS A 174 -9.07 3.73 -8.98
CA HIS A 174 -9.84 2.63 -9.57
C HIS A 174 -9.63 2.50 -11.07
N GLN A 175 -9.60 3.61 -11.81
CA GLN A 175 -9.36 3.61 -13.27
C GLN A 175 -7.97 3.11 -13.65
N LEU A 176 -6.98 3.19 -12.76
CA LEU A 176 -5.65 2.64 -12.99
C LEU A 176 -5.64 1.11 -12.98
N PHE A 177 -6.52 0.47 -12.21
CA PHE A 177 -6.50 -0.97 -11.96
C PHE A 177 -7.69 -1.73 -12.53
N PHE A 178 -8.81 -1.05 -12.80
CA PHE A 178 -10.08 -1.67 -13.12
C PHE A 178 -10.71 -1.01 -14.35
N GLU A 179 -11.42 -1.84 -15.13
CA GLU A 179 -12.18 -1.37 -16.29
C GLU A 179 -13.33 -0.44 -15.86
N SER A 180 -13.76 0.44 -16.77
CA SER A 180 -14.86 1.36 -16.49
C SER A 180 -16.15 0.60 -16.22
N GLY A 181 -16.82 0.92 -15.10
CA GLY A 181 -18.10 0.30 -14.72
C GLY A 181 -17.98 -0.95 -13.84
N THR A 182 -16.80 -1.55 -13.67
CA THR A 182 -16.64 -2.80 -12.90
C THR A 182 -16.45 -2.60 -11.40
N TRP A 183 -16.32 -1.34 -10.95
CA TRP A 183 -16.07 -0.96 -9.56
C TRP A 183 -17.12 0.04 -9.02
N GLN A 184 -18.18 0.29 -9.78
CA GLN A 184 -19.26 1.20 -9.43
C GLN A 184 -20.49 0.40 -9.02
N PHE A 185 -21.04 0.70 -7.83
CA PHE A 185 -22.08 -0.09 -7.19
C PHE A 185 -23.28 0.77 -6.81
N TYR A 186 -24.44 0.14 -6.62
CA TYR A 186 -25.59 0.82 -6.03
C TYR A 186 -25.36 1.00 -4.54
N THR A 187 -25.87 2.09 -3.95
CA THR A 187 -25.80 2.39 -2.50
C THR A 187 -26.30 1.24 -1.60
N SER A 188 -27.16 0.37 -2.13
CA SER A 188 -27.69 -0.83 -1.46
C SER A 188 -26.79 -2.06 -1.53
N ASP A 189 -25.78 -2.07 -2.41
CA ASP A 189 -24.86 -3.20 -2.61
C ASP A 189 -23.99 -3.37 -1.35
N THR A 190 -23.86 -4.61 -0.89
CA THR A 190 -23.24 -4.98 0.39
C THR A 190 -21.81 -4.46 0.55
N LEU A 191 -21.00 -4.56 -0.50
CA LEU A 191 -19.58 -4.25 -0.50
C LEU A 191 -19.32 -2.79 -0.13
N ILE A 192 -20.08 -1.85 -0.70
CA ILE A 192 -19.92 -0.42 -0.36
C ILE A 192 -20.61 -0.04 0.94
N ARG A 193 -21.57 -0.85 1.42
CA ARG A 193 -22.12 -0.73 2.77
C ARG A 193 -21.12 -1.18 3.83
N LEU A 194 -20.29 -2.17 3.53
CA LEU A 194 -19.16 -2.60 4.37
C LEU A 194 -17.99 -1.63 4.28
N PHE A 195 -17.62 -1.21 3.07
CA PHE A 195 -16.48 -0.33 2.81
C PHE A 195 -16.93 1.00 2.19
N PRO A 196 -17.66 1.86 2.93
CA PRO A 196 -18.14 3.14 2.40
C PRO A 196 -16.97 4.06 2.05
N LEU A 197 -17.21 5.10 1.25
CA LEU A 197 -16.15 6.06 0.87
C LEU A 197 -15.37 6.62 2.08
N ARG A 198 -16.02 6.80 3.23
CA ARG A 198 -15.36 7.20 4.47
C ARG A 198 -14.26 6.21 4.89
N PHE A 199 -14.52 4.90 4.83
CA PHE A 199 -13.56 3.84 5.14
C PHE A 199 -12.29 3.97 4.29
N TRP A 200 -12.48 4.19 2.98
CA TRP A 200 -11.37 4.33 2.04
C TRP A 200 -10.61 5.64 2.21
N ARG A 201 -11.28 6.75 2.51
CA ARG A 201 -10.60 8.02 2.83
C ARG A 201 -9.69 7.86 4.04
N ASP A 202 -10.21 7.27 5.11
CA ASP A 202 -9.43 7.01 6.32
C ASP A 202 -8.30 6.00 6.04
N ALA A 203 -8.51 5.05 5.12
CA ALA A 203 -7.49 4.07 4.72
C ALA A 203 -6.32 4.71 3.98
N PHE A 204 -6.59 5.63 3.07
CA PHE A 204 -5.57 6.41 2.37
C PHE A 204 -4.74 7.25 3.36
N ILE A 205 -5.40 7.91 4.32
CA ILE A 205 -4.72 8.66 5.38
C ILE A 205 -3.88 7.73 6.25
N PHE A 206 -4.41 6.57 6.63
CA PHE A 206 -3.69 5.59 7.45
C PHE A 206 -2.41 5.10 6.75
N VAL A 207 -2.50 4.71 5.48
CA VAL A 207 -1.34 4.31 4.67
C VAL A 207 -0.32 5.44 4.54
N ALA A 208 -0.78 6.68 4.35
CA ALA A 208 0.08 7.85 4.29
C ALA A 208 0.84 8.07 5.62
N LEU A 209 0.14 8.05 6.75
CA LEU A 209 0.77 8.23 8.07
C LEU A 209 1.78 7.12 8.39
N GLN A 210 1.47 5.87 8.06
CA GLN A 210 2.43 4.77 8.19
C GLN A 210 3.66 4.94 7.30
N SER A 211 3.45 5.35 6.04
CA SER A 211 4.54 5.58 5.10
C SER A 211 5.46 6.70 5.58
N LEU A 212 4.91 7.78 6.12
CA LEU A 212 5.67 8.87 6.73
C LEU A 212 6.46 8.41 7.96
N LEU A 213 5.85 7.59 8.82
CA LEU A 213 6.52 7.00 9.98
C LEU A 213 7.71 6.14 9.56
N TYR A 214 7.51 5.19 8.65
CA TYR A 214 8.58 4.30 8.18
C TYR A 214 9.68 5.07 7.46
N ALA A 215 9.33 6.06 6.64
CA ALA A 215 10.30 6.94 6.00
C ALA A 215 11.12 7.76 7.02
N GLY A 216 10.46 8.30 8.05
CA GLY A 216 11.13 9.04 9.13
C GLY A 216 12.10 8.17 9.92
N ILE A 217 11.69 6.94 10.28
CA ILE A 217 12.56 5.94 10.91
C ILE A 217 13.77 5.63 10.02
N LEU A 218 13.53 5.39 8.72
CA LEU A 218 14.58 5.10 7.76
C LEU A 218 15.61 6.24 7.66
N ILE A 219 15.14 7.48 7.54
CA ILE A 219 16.00 8.68 7.50
C ILE A 219 16.81 8.80 8.79
N PHE A 220 16.19 8.62 9.95
CA PHE A 220 16.86 8.71 11.24
C PHE A 220 18.03 7.74 11.37
N PHE A 221 17.86 6.48 10.93
CA PHE A 221 18.91 5.47 10.99
C PHE A 221 19.95 5.56 9.86
N THR A 222 19.62 6.24 8.76
CA THR A 222 20.53 6.41 7.61
C THR A 222 21.24 7.76 7.59
N ARG A 223 20.97 8.63 8.55
CA ARG A 223 21.70 9.90 8.72
C ARG A 223 23.19 9.63 8.92
N ASN A 224 24.04 10.36 8.18
CA ASN A 224 25.48 10.32 8.45
C ASN A 224 25.74 10.89 9.85
N LYS A 225 26.38 10.10 10.72
CA LYS A 225 26.97 10.66 11.94
C LYS A 225 28.23 11.44 11.55
N PRO A 226 28.44 12.67 12.06
CA PRO A 226 29.72 13.34 11.87
C PRO A 226 30.83 12.45 12.45
N GLN A 227 31.92 12.28 11.70
CA GLN A 227 33.13 11.68 12.23
C GLN A 227 33.62 12.62 13.34
N THR A 228 33.55 12.19 14.59
CA THR A 228 34.30 12.86 15.67
C THR A 228 35.77 12.79 15.25
N PRO A 229 36.46 13.93 15.07
CA PRO A 229 37.91 13.91 14.92
C PRO A 229 38.47 13.14 16.12
N GLY A 230 39.30 12.13 15.86
CA GLY A 230 39.96 11.39 16.93
C GLY A 230 40.72 12.36 17.83
N LEU A 231 40.53 12.21 19.15
CA LEU A 231 41.43 12.76 20.16
C LEU A 231 42.74 11.97 20.14
#